data_AF-A0A0F8YXR1-F1
#
_entry.id   AF-A0A0F8YXR1-F1
#
_cell.length_a   1.000
_cell.length_b   1.000
_cell.length_c   1.000
_cell.angle_alpha   90.00
_cell.angle_beta   90.00
_cell.angle_gamma   90.00
#
_symmetry.space_group_name_H-M   'P 1'
#
loop_
_entity.id
_entity.type
_entity.pdbx_description
1 polymer ?
#
loop_
_entity_poly.entity_id
_entity_poly.type
_entity_poly.pdbx_seq_one_letter_code
_entity_poly.pdbx_strand_id
1 'polypeptide(L)'
;ICRLPVAQIAAADSALFLWVTMPMLQHGLRVIESWGFRYVTCVFTWVKQNSSSFGIYSGLGHWTNSNAELCLLGRKGRLKRQAKDVKQILLAPVLEHSRKPPEIRERIVRLLGDIPRIELFARRKFDGWDVWGNEVESDVE
;
A
#
# COMPACT_ATOMS: atom_id res chain seq x y z
N ILE A 1 -7.70 9.89 10.34
CA ILE A 1 -6.99 8.64 9.96
C ILE A 1 -6.34 7.92 11.14
N CYS A 2 -5.47 8.56 11.94
CA CYS A 2 -4.79 7.88 13.06
C CYS A 2 -5.73 7.29 14.14
N ARG A 3 -6.95 7.83 14.27
CA ARG A 3 -7.97 7.35 15.22
C ARG A 3 -8.75 6.12 14.75
N LEU A 4 -8.53 5.64 13.52
CA LEU A 4 -9.21 4.44 13.05
C LEU A 4 -8.76 3.23 13.88
N PRO A 5 -9.68 2.34 14.26
CA PRO A 5 -9.39 1.21 15.16
C PRO A 5 -8.70 0.04 14.44
N VAL A 6 -7.73 0.31 13.55
CA VAL A 6 -7.05 -0.72 12.74
C VAL A 6 -6.39 -1.80 13.62
N ALA A 7 -5.94 -1.42 14.82
CA ALA A 7 -5.39 -2.36 15.78
C ALA A 7 -6.37 -3.46 16.23
N GLN A 8 -7.69 -3.23 16.14
CA GLN A 8 -8.73 -4.18 16.54
C GLN A 8 -8.97 -5.28 15.48
N ILE A 9 -8.76 -4.95 14.20
CA ILE A 9 -8.89 -5.91 13.09
C ILE A 9 -7.54 -6.57 12.72
N ALA A 10 -6.43 -6.05 13.24
CA ALA A 10 -5.10 -6.57 12.95
C ALA A 10 -4.72 -7.74 13.88
N ALA A 11 -4.42 -8.90 13.28
CA ALA A 11 -3.86 -10.05 13.98
C ALA A 11 -2.56 -9.69 14.74
N ALA A 12 -2.23 -10.46 15.78
CA ALA A 12 -1.04 -10.24 16.60
C ALA A 12 0.26 -10.28 15.79
N ASP A 13 0.34 -11.20 14.82
CA ASP A 13 1.40 -11.29 13.81
C ASP A 13 0.83 -10.81 12.46
N SER A 14 1.14 -9.57 12.07
CA SER A 14 0.58 -8.95 10.87
C SER A 14 1.51 -7.93 10.23
N ALA A 15 1.22 -7.58 8.98
CA ALA A 15 1.93 -6.56 8.22
C ALA A 15 0.94 -5.51 7.71
N LEU A 16 1.40 -4.25 7.69
CA LEU A 16 0.67 -3.11 7.15
C LEU A 16 1.42 -2.60 5.91
N PHE A 17 0.72 -2.53 4.78
CA PHE A 17 1.20 -1.90 3.55
C PHE A 17 0.49 -0.56 3.37
N LEU A 18 1.20 0.54 3.62
CA LEU A 18 0.62 1.88 3.64
C LEU A 18 1.14 2.71 2.47
N TRP A 19 0.26 3.05 1.54
CA TRP A 19 0.56 4.01 0.47
C TRP A 19 0.67 5.43 1.02
N VAL A 20 1.71 6.15 0.61
CA VAL A 20 1.95 7.56 0.95
C VAL A 20 2.44 8.32 -0.27
N THR A 21 1.99 9.57 -0.39
CA THR A 21 2.66 10.55 -1.25
C THR A 21 3.86 11.12 -0.50
N MET A 22 4.90 11.56 -1.21
CA MET A 22 6.13 12.10 -0.59
C MET A 22 5.87 13.22 0.43
N PRO A 23 4.97 14.20 0.19
CA PRO A 23 4.68 15.25 1.17
C PRO A 23 4.02 14.72 2.45
N MET A 24 3.33 13.57 2.33
CA MET A 24 2.63 12.93 3.44
C MET A 24 3.46 11.88 4.16
N LEU A 25 4.75 11.71 3.82
CA LEU A 25 5.62 10.69 4.40
C LEU A 25 5.65 10.73 5.93
N GLN A 26 5.88 11.92 6.52
CA GLN A 26 5.91 12.08 7.97
C GLN A 26 4.56 11.78 8.64
N HIS A 27 3.45 12.03 7.94
CA HIS A 27 2.12 11.67 8.45
C HIS A 27 1.89 10.16 8.34
N GLY A 28 2.34 9.53 7.26
CA GLY A 28 2.27 8.09 7.08
C GLY A 28 3.03 7.31 8.15
N LEU A 29 4.23 7.76 8.53
CA LEU A 29 4.99 7.16 9.64
C LEU A 29 4.21 7.25 10.96
N ARG A 30 3.60 8.40 11.26
CA ARG A 30 2.73 8.58 12.44
C ARG A 30 1.49 7.68 12.40
N VAL A 31 0.92 7.44 11.22
CA VAL A 31 -0.22 6.51 11.05
C VAL A 31 0.19 5.07 11.37
N ILE A 32 1.34 4.61 10.85
CA ILE A 32 1.86 3.26 11.13
C ILE A 32 1.99 3.04 12.65
N GLU A 33 2.60 4.00 13.36
CA GLU A 33 2.76 3.94 14.81
C GLU A 33 1.42 3.99 15.55
N SER A 34 0.53 4.91 15.16
CA SER A 34 -0.80 5.06 15.80
C SER A 34 -1.67 3.82 15.64
N TRP A 35 -1.50 3.07 14.56
CA TRP A 35 -2.21 1.80 14.32
C TRP A 35 -1.55 0.59 15.00
N GLY A 36 -0.49 0.81 15.78
CA GLY A 36 0.18 -0.25 16.55
C GLY A 36 1.18 -1.08 15.75
N PHE A 37 1.65 -0.58 14.61
CA PHE A 37 2.70 -1.22 13.81
C PHE A 37 4.02 -0.50 14.01
N ARG A 38 5.12 -1.25 13.92
CA ARG A 38 6.47 -0.66 13.84
C ARG A 38 6.86 -0.50 12.38
N TYR A 39 7.27 0.70 11.98
CA TYR A 39 7.86 0.91 10.66
C TYR A 39 9.07 -0.01 10.43
N VAL A 40 9.20 -0.51 9.20
CA VAL A 40 10.30 -1.37 8.76
C VAL A 40 11.07 -0.73 7.63
N THR A 41 10.41 -0.43 6.50
CA THR A 41 11.04 0.10 5.29
C THR A 41 9.98 0.64 4.32
N CYS A 42 10.40 1.38 3.29
CA CYS A 42 9.65 1.43 2.04
C CYS A 42 9.76 0.08 1.35
N VAL A 43 8.65 -0.64 1.19
CA VAL A 43 8.62 -2.00 0.62
C VAL A 43 8.34 -2.01 -0.87
N PHE A 44 7.59 -1.01 -1.37
CA PHE A 44 7.41 -0.80 -2.80
C PHE A 44 7.54 0.68 -3.15
N THR A 45 8.15 0.94 -4.30
CA THR A 45 8.14 2.26 -4.95
C THR A 45 7.52 2.11 -6.32
N TRP A 46 6.36 2.73 -6.52
CA TRP A 46 5.73 2.81 -7.83
C TRP A 46 6.32 3.99 -8.59
N VAL A 47 7.13 3.71 -9.60
CA VAL A 47 7.59 4.67 -10.60
C VAL A 47 6.52 4.77 -11.67
N LYS A 48 5.90 5.94 -11.77
CA LYS A 48 4.76 6.18 -12.65
C LYS A 48 5.25 6.29 -14.09
N GLN A 49 4.66 5.52 -14.99
CA GLN A 49 4.86 5.65 -16.43
C GLN A 49 3.70 6.42 -17.06
N ASN A 50 3.94 7.02 -18.21
CA ASN A 50 2.87 7.61 -19.01
C ASN A 50 1.87 6.52 -19.44
N SER A 51 0.58 6.84 -19.44
CA SER A 51 -0.48 5.91 -19.86
C SER A 51 -0.43 5.55 -21.35
N SER A 52 0.19 6.41 -22.17
CA SER A 52 0.06 6.39 -23.63
C SER A 52 1.39 6.52 -24.37
N SER A 53 2.53 6.60 -23.66
CA SER A 53 3.85 6.77 -24.26
C SER A 53 4.94 6.09 -23.44
N PHE A 54 6.09 5.83 -24.08
CA PHE A 54 7.30 5.41 -23.37
C PHE A 54 7.84 6.58 -22.55
N GLY A 55 8.08 6.35 -21.25
CA GLY A 55 8.71 7.33 -20.37
C GLY A 55 8.08 7.41 -18.98
N ILE A 56 8.73 8.17 -18.11
CA ILE A 56 8.30 8.42 -16.74
C ILE A 56 7.26 9.54 -16.76
N TYR A 57 6.13 9.32 -16.07
CA TYR A 57 5.09 10.31 -15.87
C TYR A 57 5.61 11.49 -15.06
N SER A 58 5.30 12.70 -15.53
CA SER A 58 5.72 13.95 -14.89
C SER A 58 4.51 14.64 -14.26
N GLY A 59 4.25 14.34 -13.00
CA GLY A 59 3.13 14.93 -12.25
C GLY A 59 3.49 16.28 -11.62
N LEU A 60 2.46 17.01 -11.20
CA LEU A 60 2.63 18.19 -10.35
C LEU A 60 3.33 17.78 -9.04
N GLY A 61 4.37 18.51 -8.67
CA GLY A 61 5.06 18.32 -7.40
C GLY A 61 5.43 19.65 -6.77
N HIS A 62 6.12 19.57 -5.63
CA HIS A 62 6.47 20.76 -4.87
C HIS A 62 7.81 21.32 -5.34
N TRP A 63 8.90 20.59 -5.06
CA TRP A 63 10.26 20.99 -5.40
C TRP A 63 10.79 20.32 -6.67
N THR A 64 10.23 19.15 -7.01
CA THR A 64 10.48 18.41 -8.25
C THR A 64 9.15 17.88 -8.77
N ASN A 65 9.10 17.49 -10.04
CA ASN A 65 7.92 16.81 -10.58
C ASN A 65 7.68 15.48 -9.83
N SER A 66 6.43 15.19 -9.52
CA SER A 66 6.04 14.00 -8.75
C SER A 66 5.85 12.81 -9.66
N ASN A 67 6.81 11.90 -9.64
CA ASN A 67 6.88 10.80 -10.61
C ASN A 67 6.80 9.42 -9.95
N ALA A 68 6.66 9.37 -8.62
CA ALA A 68 6.55 8.13 -7.89
C ALA A 68 5.60 8.22 -6.70
N GLU A 69 5.18 7.07 -6.17
CA GLU A 69 4.48 6.93 -4.88
C GLU A 69 5.15 5.82 -4.06
N LEU A 70 5.16 5.97 -2.74
CA LEU A 70 5.79 5.03 -1.83
C LEU A 70 4.74 4.14 -1.16
N CYS A 71 5.05 2.86 -0.98
CA CYS A 71 4.33 1.95 -0.10
C CYS A 71 5.27 1.58 1.06
N LEU A 72 4.88 1.96 2.26
CA LEU A 72 5.61 1.69 3.49
C LEU A 72 5.17 0.37 4.11
N LEU A 73 6.10 -0.35 4.72
CA LEU A 73 5.84 -1.57 5.49
C LEU A 73 5.90 -1.27 6.98
N GLY A 74 4.79 -1.49 7.66
CA GLY A 74 4.71 -1.67 9.11
C GLY A 74 4.60 -3.14 9.46
N ARG A 75 5.13 -3.55 10.62
CA ARG A 75 4.94 -4.91 11.16
C ARG A 75 4.46 -4.90 12.61
N LYS A 76 3.67 -5.91 12.94
CA LYS A 76 3.28 -6.28 14.30
C LYS A 76 3.65 -7.75 14.52
N GLY A 77 4.21 -8.06 15.69
CA GLY A 77 4.61 -9.43 16.01
C GLY A 77 5.75 -9.99 15.13
N ARG A 78 5.66 -11.28 14.77
CA ARG A 78 6.71 -12.10 14.16
C ARG A 78 6.31 -12.72 12.80
N LEU A 79 5.52 -12.02 12.00
CA LEU A 79 5.16 -12.47 10.66
C LEU A 79 6.41 -12.72 9.79
N LYS A 80 6.48 -13.89 9.15
CA LYS A 80 7.63 -14.31 8.34
C LYS A 80 7.42 -14.03 6.86
N ARG A 81 8.45 -13.47 6.23
CA ARG A 81 8.55 -13.33 4.77
C ARG A 81 8.72 -14.70 4.11
N GLN A 82 7.95 -14.97 3.05
CA GLN A 82 7.98 -16.22 2.27
C GLN A 82 8.90 -16.15 1.05
N ALA A 83 8.94 -15.01 0.36
CA ALA A 83 9.74 -14.84 -0.86
C ALA A 83 10.86 -13.80 -0.71
N LYS A 84 12.01 -14.04 -1.34
CA LYS A 84 13.18 -13.12 -1.32
C LYS A 84 13.39 -12.36 -2.63
N ASP A 85 12.67 -12.74 -3.68
CA ASP A 85 12.86 -12.24 -5.05
C ASP A 85 11.88 -11.14 -5.46
N VAL A 86 10.95 -10.76 -4.58
CA VAL A 86 10.02 -9.66 -4.80
C VAL A 86 10.78 -8.34 -4.92
N LYS A 87 10.68 -7.70 -6.09
CA LYS A 87 11.36 -6.43 -6.38
C LYS A 87 10.62 -5.26 -5.72
N GLN A 88 11.40 -4.31 -5.19
CA GLN A 88 10.88 -3.10 -4.56
C GLN A 88 10.31 -2.11 -5.59
N ILE A 89 10.98 -1.93 -6.72
CA ILE A 89 10.55 -1.00 -7.76
C ILE A 89 9.49 -1.66 -8.63
N LEU A 90 8.41 -0.90 -8.88
CA LEU A 90 7.40 -1.21 -9.88
C LEU A 90 7.33 -0.06 -10.88
N LEU A 91 7.58 -0.35 -12.15
CA LEU A 91 7.29 0.56 -13.26
C LEU A 91 5.92 0.20 -13.80
N ALA A 92 4.95 1.11 -13.68
CA ALA A 92 3.60 0.87 -14.16
C ALA A 92 2.94 2.19 -14.59
N PRO A 93 2.06 2.17 -15.61
CA PRO A 93 1.36 3.36 -16.08
C PRO A 93 0.45 3.94 -14.99
N VAL A 94 0.29 5.26 -15.01
CA VAL A 94 -0.78 5.93 -14.24
C VAL A 94 -2.14 5.46 -14.73
N LEU A 95 -3.03 5.17 -13.79
CA LEU A 95 -4.38 4.69 -14.04
C LEU A 95 -5.40 5.78 -13.67
N GLU A 96 -6.66 5.41 -13.46
CA GLU A 96 -7.67 6.35 -12.95
C GLU A 96 -7.21 7.02 -11.65
N HIS A 97 -7.70 8.23 -11.37
CA HIS A 97 -7.26 9.04 -10.23
C HIS A 97 -7.19 8.21 -8.93
N SER A 98 -6.03 8.24 -8.27
CA SER A 98 -5.71 7.51 -7.04
C SER A 98 -5.67 5.97 -7.12
N ARG A 99 -5.95 5.35 -8.28
CA ARG A 99 -5.87 3.90 -8.45
C ARG A 99 -4.41 3.44 -8.48
N LYS A 100 -4.09 2.54 -7.55
CA LYS A 100 -2.76 1.92 -7.44
C LYS A 100 -2.61 0.76 -8.43
N PRO A 101 -1.39 0.41 -8.85
CA PRO A 101 -1.16 -0.73 -9.73
C PRO A 101 -1.66 -2.04 -9.10
N PRO A 102 -2.48 -2.84 -9.83
CA PRO A 102 -3.03 -4.08 -9.28
C PRO A 102 -1.95 -5.12 -8.92
N GLU A 103 -0.82 -5.13 -9.65
CA GLU A 103 0.34 -6.02 -9.43
C GLU A 103 0.88 -5.96 -7.98
N ILE A 104 0.66 -4.85 -7.26
CA ILE A 104 1.11 -4.74 -5.87
C ILE A 104 0.42 -5.78 -4.97
N ARG A 105 -0.85 -6.11 -5.23
CA ARG A 105 -1.55 -7.17 -4.46
C ARG A 105 -0.87 -8.51 -4.67
N GLU A 106 -0.54 -8.85 -5.92
CA GLU A 106 0.17 -10.09 -6.27
C GLU A 106 1.56 -10.14 -5.62
N ARG A 107 2.30 -9.02 -5.61
CA ARG A 107 3.59 -8.91 -4.93
C ARG A 107 3.47 -9.09 -3.41
N ILE A 108 2.40 -8.59 -2.79
CA ILE A 108 2.13 -8.80 -1.36
C ILE A 108 1.88 -10.29 -1.07
N VAL A 109 1.02 -10.93 -1.86
CA VAL A 109 0.73 -12.37 -1.73
C VAL A 109 1.99 -13.21 -1.96
N ARG A 110 2.83 -12.88 -2.95
CA ARG A 110 4.13 -13.56 -3.13
C ARG A 110 5.05 -13.34 -1.93
N LEU A 111 5.08 -12.14 -1.37
CA LEU A 111 5.99 -11.79 -0.27
C LEU A 111 5.64 -12.50 1.03
N LEU A 112 4.35 -12.63 1.36
CA LEU A 112 3.87 -13.10 2.66
C LEU A 112 3.11 -14.44 2.62
N GLY A 113 2.79 -14.93 1.43
CA GLY A 113 1.95 -16.11 1.22
C GLY A 113 0.47 -15.77 1.16
N ASP A 114 -0.34 -16.80 0.93
CA ASP A 114 -1.80 -16.70 0.88
C ASP A 114 -2.39 -16.70 2.30
N ILE A 115 -2.33 -15.53 2.97
CA ILE A 115 -2.85 -15.32 4.34
C ILE A 115 -4.05 -14.34 4.36
N PRO A 116 -4.91 -14.34 5.41
CA PRO A 116 -6.00 -13.37 5.52
C PRO A 116 -5.53 -11.93 5.37
N ARG A 117 -6.28 -11.12 4.62
CA ARG A 117 -5.89 -9.76 4.23
C ARG A 117 -7.11 -8.89 3.97
N ILE A 118 -7.00 -7.63 4.35
CA ILE A 118 -8.01 -6.61 4.13
C ILE A 118 -7.40 -5.37 3.46
N GLU A 119 -8.10 -4.81 2.49
CA GLU A 119 -7.79 -3.51 1.89
C GLU A 119 -8.72 -2.43 2.44
N LEU A 120 -8.13 -1.45 3.13
CA LEU A 120 -8.85 -0.29 3.64
C LEU A 120 -8.89 0.84 2.59
N PHE A 121 -9.98 1.59 2.59
CA PHE A 121 -10.29 2.65 1.62
C PHE A 121 -10.39 2.12 0.18
N ALA A 122 -10.81 0.85 0.03
CA ALA A 122 -11.01 0.23 -1.26
C ALA A 122 -12.20 0.89 -1.99
N ARG A 123 -12.12 0.91 -3.32
CA ARG A 123 -13.21 1.38 -4.20
C ARG A 123 -13.81 0.27 -5.08
N ARG A 124 -13.24 -0.94 -5.01
CA ARG A 124 -13.61 -2.12 -5.80
C ARG A 124 -13.25 -3.37 -5.00
N LYS A 125 -14.02 -4.45 -5.15
CA LYS A 125 -13.66 -5.77 -4.62
C LYS A 125 -12.55 -6.40 -5.46
N PHE A 126 -11.73 -7.21 -4.80
CA PHE A 126 -10.70 -8.01 -5.43
C PHE A 126 -10.71 -9.41 -4.80
N ASP A 127 -10.71 -10.44 -5.62
CA ASP A 127 -10.78 -11.82 -5.15
C ASP A 127 -9.64 -12.13 -4.17
N GLY A 128 -10.00 -12.74 -3.04
CA GLY A 128 -9.06 -13.06 -1.97
C GLY A 128 -8.59 -11.86 -1.13
N TRP A 129 -9.29 -10.73 -1.20
CA TRP A 129 -9.11 -9.57 -0.31
C TRP A 129 -10.45 -9.16 0.29
N ASP A 130 -10.53 -9.12 1.62
CA ASP A 130 -11.61 -8.40 2.29
C ASP A 130 -11.45 -6.91 1.98
N VAL A 131 -12.56 -6.18 1.87
CA VAL A 131 -12.52 -4.75 1.59
C VAL A 131 -13.30 -3.93 2.61
N TRP A 132 -12.80 -2.72 2.87
CA TRP A 132 -13.52 -1.70 3.60
C TRP A 132 -13.35 -0.35 2.91
N GLY A 133 -14.45 0.36 2.64
CA GLY A 133 -14.38 1.67 2.01
C GLY A 133 -15.75 2.23 1.65
N ASN A 134 -15.83 3.55 1.52
CA ASN A 134 -17.10 4.26 1.28
C ASN A 134 -17.69 4.03 -0.13
N GLU A 135 -16.91 3.45 -1.05
CA GLU A 135 -17.30 3.22 -2.45
C GLU A 135 -17.43 1.72 -2.76
N VAL A 136 -17.50 0.86 -1.74
CA VAL A 136 -17.66 -0.58 -1.88
C VAL A 136 -18.51 -1.14 -0.74
N GLU A 137 -19.27 -2.20 -1.00
CA GLU A 137 -19.91 -2.98 0.06
C GLU A 137 -18.82 -3.62 0.92
N SER A 138 -18.67 -3.12 2.15
CA SER A 138 -17.58 -3.48 3.06
C SER A 138 -17.83 -4.87 3.67
N ASP A 139 -16.77 -5.67 3.77
CA ASP A 139 -16.82 -7.03 4.32
C ASP A 139 -16.63 -7.04 5.86
N VAL A 140 -16.37 -5.87 6.46
CA VAL A 140 -16.23 -5.66 7.90
C VAL A 140 -16.98 -4.40 8.34
N GLU A 141 -17.51 -4.41 9.56
CA GLU A 141 -18.19 -3.27 10.22
C GLU A 141 -17.21 -2.37 11.00
#